data_AF-A0AAW6C3L5-F1
#
_entry.id   AF-A0AAW6C3L5-F1
#
_cell.length_a   1.000
_cell.length_b   1.000
_cell.length_c   1.000
_cell.angle_alpha   90.00
_cell.angle_beta   90.00
_cell.angle_gamma   90.00
#
_symmetry.space_group_name_H-M   'P 1'
#
loop_
_entity.id
_entity.type
_entity.pdbx_description
1 polymer ?
#
loop_
_entity_poly.entity_id
_entity_poly.type
_entity_poly.pdbx_seq_one_letter_code
_entity_poly.pdbx_strand_id
1 'polypeptide(L)'
;MNRLKITYNVQAPDRRGFAKSEEVKAIEDFLTSGNAKNMCFEYDTKEEAKNKLATISGHKRKYNEQHPKGYDAYRVDKCIYIIRGAKVK
;
A
#
# COMPACT_ATOMS: atom_id res chain seq x y z
N MET A 1 4.51 24.06 -19.24
CA MET A 1 5.38 24.26 -18.06
C MET A 1 4.50 24.48 -16.85
N ASN A 2 4.36 23.51 -15.95
CA ASN A 2 3.66 23.72 -14.67
C ASN A 2 4.64 24.37 -13.68
N ARG A 3 4.31 25.54 -13.12
CA ARG A 3 5.07 26.15 -12.02
C ARG A 3 4.55 25.66 -10.68
N LEU A 4 5.45 25.19 -9.81
CA LEU A 4 5.14 24.86 -8.42
C LEU A 4 4.80 26.15 -7.65
N LYS A 5 3.65 26.19 -6.95
CA LYS A 5 3.27 27.28 -6.05
C LYS A 5 3.42 26.81 -4.60
N ILE A 6 4.29 27.47 -3.85
CA ILE A 6 4.56 27.17 -2.43
C ILE A 6 3.98 28.31 -1.58
N THR A 7 3.21 27.96 -0.55
CA THR A 7 2.60 28.91 0.40
C THR A 7 2.90 28.49 1.83
N TYR A 8 3.25 29.43 2.70
CA TYR A 8 3.60 29.20 4.10
C TYR A 8 2.46 29.66 5.04
N ASN A 9 2.47 29.18 6.29
CA ASN A 9 1.52 29.56 7.36
C ASN A 9 0.04 29.32 7.01
N VAL A 10 -0.25 28.30 6.22
CA VAL A 10 -1.63 27.90 5.88
C VAL A 10 -2.24 27.07 7.00
N GLN A 11 -3.55 27.22 7.24
CA GLN A 11 -4.29 26.30 8.09
C GLN A 11 -4.32 24.92 7.43
N ALA A 12 -3.67 23.94 8.06
CA ALA A 12 -3.67 22.57 7.54
C ALA A 12 -5.07 21.95 7.68
N PRO A 13 -5.57 21.24 6.66
CA PRO A 13 -6.83 20.51 6.77
C PRO A 13 -6.72 19.42 7.85
N ASP A 14 -7.85 19.12 8.51
CA ASP A 14 -7.90 18.07 9.52
C ASP A 14 -7.60 16.71 8.87
N ARG A 15 -6.57 16.02 9.39
CA ARG A 15 -6.13 14.72 8.87
C ARG A 15 -6.92 13.54 9.44
N ARG A 16 -7.82 13.76 10.40
CA ARG A 16 -8.55 12.70 11.12
C ARG A 16 -9.61 11.96 10.27
N GLY A 17 -9.82 12.34 9.01
CA GLY A 17 -10.84 11.76 8.12
C GLY A 17 -10.33 10.88 6.97
N PHE A 18 -9.02 10.63 6.85
CA PHE A 18 -8.55 9.76 5.76
C PHE A 18 -8.88 8.30 6.07
N ALA A 19 -9.98 7.82 5.50
CA ALA A 19 -10.39 6.43 5.59
C ALA A 19 -9.28 5.51 5.06
N LYS A 20 -9.05 4.39 5.75
CA LYS A 20 -8.15 3.33 5.31
C LYS A 20 -8.61 2.80 3.94
N SER A 21 -7.70 2.68 2.98
CA SER A 21 -8.04 2.21 1.64
C SER A 21 -8.49 0.75 1.64
N GLU A 22 -9.28 0.37 0.65
CA GLU A 22 -9.78 -1.01 0.50
C GLU A 22 -8.63 -2.00 0.32
N GLU A 23 -7.56 -1.62 -0.38
CA GLU A 23 -6.37 -2.47 -0.54
C GLU A 23 -5.71 -2.76 0.80
N VAL A 24 -5.61 -1.77 1.69
CA VAL A 24 -4.99 -1.97 3.00
C VAL A 24 -5.83 -2.92 3.84
N LYS A 25 -7.17 -2.78 3.83
CA LYS A 25 -8.07 -3.70 4.52
C LYS A 25 -7.92 -5.12 3.98
N ALA A 26 -7.95 -5.28 2.65
CA ALA A 26 -7.78 -6.57 1.98
C ALA A 26 -6.40 -7.20 2.27
N ILE A 27 -5.34 -6.39 2.36
CA ILE A 27 -4.00 -6.86 2.76
C ILE A 27 -4.02 -7.34 4.21
N GLU A 28 -4.58 -6.59 5.15
CA GLU A 28 -4.65 -6.99 6.56
C GLU A 28 -5.46 -8.27 6.75
N ASP A 29 -6.61 -8.38 6.08
CA ASP A 29 -7.41 -9.61 6.05
C ASP A 29 -6.62 -10.75 5.43
N PHE A 30 -5.96 -10.54 4.29
CA PHE A 30 -5.11 -11.52 3.62
C PHE A 30 -3.95 -11.98 4.52
N LEU A 31 -3.37 -11.10 5.33
CA LEU A 31 -2.24 -11.43 6.19
C LEU A 31 -2.66 -12.18 7.46
N THR A 32 -3.88 -11.95 7.94
CA THR A 32 -4.43 -12.57 9.15
C THR A 32 -5.27 -13.82 8.90
N SER A 33 -5.77 -14.01 7.66
CA SER A 33 -6.66 -15.12 7.29
C SER A 33 -6.06 -16.10 6.26
N GLY A 34 -6.57 -17.33 6.28
CA GLY A 34 -6.36 -18.34 5.24
C GLY A 34 -4.94 -18.89 5.10
N ASN A 35 -4.75 -19.72 4.06
CA ASN A 35 -3.48 -20.36 3.68
C ASN A 35 -2.94 -19.85 2.32
N ALA A 36 -3.57 -18.84 1.74
CA ALA A 36 -3.17 -18.29 0.45
C ALA A 36 -1.76 -17.68 0.56
N LYS A 37 -0.87 -18.07 -0.36
CA LYS A 37 0.53 -17.61 -0.37
C LYS A 37 0.64 -16.17 -0.87
N ASN A 38 -0.15 -15.82 -1.88
CA ASN A 38 -0.07 -14.57 -2.63
C ASN A 38 -1.47 -14.00 -2.86
N MET A 39 -1.54 -12.69 -3.07
CA MET A 39 -2.74 -11.95 -3.50
C MET A 39 -2.38 -11.02 -4.66
N CYS A 40 -3.33 -10.70 -5.54
CA CYS A 40 -3.16 -9.79 -6.66
C CYS A 40 -4.30 -8.76 -6.68
N PHE A 41 -3.95 -7.49 -6.85
CA PHE A 41 -4.89 -6.43 -7.23
C PHE A 41 -4.67 -6.09 -8.70
N GLU A 42 -5.71 -6.18 -9.51
CA GLU A 42 -5.69 -5.76 -10.92
C GLU A 42 -6.45 -4.44 -11.06
N TYR A 43 -5.86 -3.50 -11.77
CA TYR A 43 -6.42 -2.17 -12.02
C TYR A 43 -6.72 -1.96 -13.50
N ASP A 44 -7.48 -0.92 -13.82
CA ASP A 44 -7.82 -0.60 -15.20
C ASP A 44 -6.59 -0.09 -15.97
N THR A 45 -5.71 0.64 -15.29
CA THR A 45 -4.54 1.27 -15.91
C THR A 45 -3.24 1.03 -15.15
N LYS A 46 -2.13 1.12 -15.90
CA LYS A 46 -0.77 1.05 -15.34
C LYS A 46 -0.49 2.19 -14.37
N GLU A 47 -1.06 3.37 -14.64
CA GLU A 47 -0.88 4.57 -13.83
C GLU A 47 -1.61 4.45 -12.50
N GLU A 48 -2.83 3.91 -12.50
CA GLU A 48 -3.55 3.60 -11.27
C GLU A 48 -2.79 2.59 -10.41
N ALA A 49 -2.35 1.47 -11.00
CA ALA A 49 -1.54 0.48 -10.29
C ALA A 49 -0.24 1.10 -9.71
N LYS A 50 0.40 2.02 -10.43
CA LYS A 50 1.59 2.74 -9.92
C LYS A 50 1.23 3.62 -8.72
N ASN A 51 0.13 4.38 -8.78
CA ASN A 51 -0.30 5.26 -7.70
C ASN A 51 -0.69 4.46 -6.46
N LYS A 52 -1.39 3.34 -6.63
CA LYS A 52 -1.81 2.46 -5.52
C LYS A 52 -0.64 1.72 -4.88
N LEU A 53 0.38 1.35 -5.66
CA LEU A 53 1.62 0.76 -5.12
C LEU A 53 2.29 1.68 -4.10
N ALA A 54 2.25 3.01 -4.29
CA ALA A 54 2.83 3.96 -3.34
C ALA A 54 2.13 3.89 -1.97
N THR A 55 0.79 3.83 -1.96
CA THR A 55 -0.02 3.64 -0.73
C THR A 55 0.30 2.31 -0.06
N ILE A 56 0.32 1.22 -0.83
CA ILE A 56 0.63 -0.13 -0.33
C ILE A 56 2.05 -0.22 0.23
N SER A 57 3.01 0.45 -0.40
CA SER A 57 4.41 0.49 0.06
C SER A 57 4.54 1.22 1.40
N GLY A 58 3.79 2.31 1.60
CA GLY A 58 3.73 3.01 2.87
C GLY A 58 3.16 2.15 4.00
N HIS A 59 2.13 1.35 3.71
CA HIS A 59 1.61 0.36 4.65
C HIS A 59 2.62 -0.76 4.92
N LYS A 60 3.22 -1.35 3.87
CA LYS A 60 4.21 -2.43 3.95
C LYS A 60 5.33 -2.10 4.93
N ARG A 61 5.91 -0.90 4.81
CA ARG A 61 6.97 -0.44 5.70
C ARG A 61 6.55 -0.49 7.17
N LYS A 62 5.42 0.15 7.51
CA LYS A 62 4.90 0.20 8.89
C LYS A 62 4.51 -1.17 9.43
N TYR A 63 3.95 -2.02 8.57
CA TYR A 63 3.55 -3.37 8.96
C TYR A 63 4.76 -4.24 9.27
N ASN A 64 5.78 -4.24 8.40
CA ASN A 64 6.99 -5.05 8.55
C ASN A 64 7.86 -4.61 9.73
N GLU A 65 7.83 -3.33 10.12
CA GLU A 65 8.46 -2.84 11.37
C GLU A 65 7.88 -3.52 12.62
N GLN A 66 6.59 -3.89 12.59
CA GLN A 66 5.87 -4.49 13.72
C GLN A 66 5.75 -6.02 13.63
N HIS A 67 5.93 -6.59 12.44
CA HIS A 67 5.70 -8.01 12.18
C HIS A 67 6.95 -8.65 11.55
N PRO A 68 7.69 -9.49 12.29
CA PRO A 68 8.95 -10.09 11.82
C PRO A 68 8.85 -10.89 10.52
N LYS A 69 7.68 -11.49 10.23
CA LYS A 69 7.44 -12.17 8.94
C LYS A 69 7.15 -11.17 7.82
N GLY A 70 6.47 -10.07 8.13
CA GLY A 70 6.08 -9.04 7.17
C GLY A 70 5.42 -9.57 5.89
N TYR A 71 5.48 -8.76 4.85
CA TYR A 71 5.11 -9.12 3.49
C TYR A 71 5.89 -8.30 2.45
N ASP A 72 5.91 -8.77 1.20
CA ASP A 72 6.43 -8.02 0.06
C ASP A 72 5.31 -7.60 -0.90
N ALA A 73 5.56 -6.51 -1.61
CA ALA A 73 4.65 -5.96 -2.61
C ALA A 73 5.42 -5.41 -3.81
N TYR A 74 5.02 -5.81 -5.01
CA TYR A 74 5.58 -5.32 -6.27
C TYR A 74 4.51 -5.25 -7.36
N ARG A 75 4.74 -4.39 -8.36
CA ARG A 75 3.82 -4.19 -9.49
C ARG A 75 4.38 -4.84 -10.75
N VAL A 76 3.53 -5.54 -11.49
CA VAL A 76 3.77 -5.93 -12.89
C VAL A 76 2.61 -5.41 -13.71
N ASP A 77 2.92 -4.53 -14.66
CA ASP A 77 1.92 -3.90 -15.50
C ASP A 77 0.79 -3.19 -14.70
N LYS A 78 -0.47 -3.59 -14.92
CA LYS A 78 -1.66 -3.10 -14.22
C LYS A 78 -1.98 -3.88 -12.93
N CYS A 79 -1.08 -4.77 -12.49
CA CYS A 79 -1.30 -5.65 -11.35
C CYS A 79 -0.29 -5.37 -10.22
N ILE A 80 -0.76 -5.44 -8.97
CA ILE A 80 0.08 -5.40 -7.76
C ILE A 80 -0.04 -6.75 -7.06
N TYR A 81 1.10 -7.38 -6.82
CA TYR A 81 1.20 -8.65 -6.11
C TYR A 81 1.62 -8.42 -4.67
N ILE A 82 0.97 -9.12 -3.74
CA ILE A 82 1.27 -9.15 -2.32
C ILE A 82 1.71 -10.57 -1.97
N ILE A 83 2.92 -10.71 -1.44
CA ILE A 83 3.54 -11.99 -1.10
C ILE A 83 3.77 -12.04 0.40
N ARG A 84 3.26 -13.06 1.09
CA ARG A 84 3.56 -13.24 2.52
C ARG A 84 5.06 -13.40 2.71
N GLY A 85 5.64 -12.69 3.67
CA GLY A 85 7.05 -12.86 3.96
C GLY A 85 7.31 -14.17 4.70
N ALA A 86 8.48 -14.74 4.46
CA ALA A 86 8.92 -15.94 5.16
C ALA A 86 9.32 -15.60 6.60
N LYS A 87 9.29 -16.59 7.51
CA LYS A 87 9.97 -16.44 8.80
C LYS A 87 11.44 -16.13 8.52
N VAL A 88 11.94 -15.01 9.04
CA VAL A 88 13.37 -14.82 9.23
C VAL A 88 13.83 -15.97 10.14
N LYS A 89 14.80 -16.74 9.67
CA LYS A 89 15.44 -17.81 10.47
C LYS A 89 16.22 -17.21 11.62
#